data_AF-A0A817MRF2-F1
#
_entry.id   AF-A0A817MRF2-F1
#
_cell.length_a   1.000
_cell.length_b   1.000
_cell.length_c   1.000
_cell.angle_alpha   90.00
_cell.angle_beta   90.00
_cell.angle_gamma   90.00
#
_symmetry.space_group_name_H-M   'P 1'
#
loop_
_entity.id
_entity.type
_entity.pdbx_description
1 polymer ?
#
loop_
_entity_poly.entity_id
_entity_poly.type
_entity_poly.pdbx_seq_one_letter_code
_entity_poly.pdbx_strand_id
1 'polypeptide(L)'
;MTNVHIKARKSPYSGTENINRRPVVDVKVPWNVDWSDYDPIEYTSPVVLKNPPWADDSDAKKIQHFNEIDGKIDRTSAMGKYEIDEKTNRPNNPQGRTGLSGRGLLGRWGPNHAGDPIVTRWAENEHDDKKKVLQIILICRKDTGELALPGGMVDAG
;
A
#
# COMPACT_ATOMS: atom_id res chain seq x y z
N MET A 1 4.26 20.93 10.04
CA MET A 1 3.13 20.01 9.78
C MET A 1 3.73 18.66 9.45
N THR A 2 3.35 17.61 10.17
CA THR A 2 3.70 16.23 9.80
C THR A 2 3.00 15.91 8.49
N ASN A 3 3.76 15.51 7.46
CA ASN A 3 3.21 15.14 6.16
C ASN A 3 2.52 13.78 6.30
N VAL A 4 1.22 13.78 6.58
CA VAL A 4 0.42 12.56 6.77
C VAL A 4 -0.14 12.07 5.44
N HIS A 5 -0.32 10.76 5.30
CA HIS A 5 -0.82 10.17 4.06
C HIS A 5 -2.24 10.66 3.72
N ILE A 6 -2.41 11.27 2.55
CA ILE A 6 -3.73 11.77 2.10
C ILE A 6 -4.48 10.70 1.29
N LYS A 7 -3.82 10.08 0.30
CA LYS A 7 -4.44 9.12 -0.62
C LYS A 7 -5.04 7.90 0.11
N ALA A 8 -4.34 7.37 1.11
CA ALA A 8 -4.80 6.19 1.86
C ALA A 8 -6.00 6.44 2.79
N ARG A 9 -6.48 7.69 2.92
CA ARG A 9 -7.69 8.06 3.67
C ARG A 9 -8.87 8.46 2.78
N LYS A 10 -8.70 8.45 1.45
CA LYS A 10 -9.79 8.79 0.51
C LYS A 10 -10.87 7.71 0.48
N SER A 11 -12.12 8.17 0.35
CA SER A 11 -13.31 7.35 0.18
C SER A 11 -14.01 7.70 -1.15
N PRO A 12 -14.74 6.76 -1.77
CA PRO A 12 -14.83 5.35 -1.38
C PRO A 12 -13.49 4.63 -1.55
N TYR A 13 -13.33 3.45 -0.93
CA TYR A 13 -12.17 2.60 -1.14
C TYR A 13 -12.04 2.28 -2.63
N SER A 14 -10.83 2.38 -3.19
CA SER A 14 -10.57 2.19 -4.61
C SER A 14 -11.19 0.90 -5.14
N GLY A 15 -11.90 0.98 -6.27
CA GLY A 15 -12.58 -0.17 -6.89
C GLY A 15 -13.92 -0.54 -6.22
N THR A 16 -14.45 0.31 -5.34
CA THR A 16 -15.77 0.14 -4.72
C THR A 16 -16.59 1.42 -4.87
N GLU A 17 -17.91 1.29 -4.86
CA GLU A 17 -18.83 2.43 -4.93
C GLU A 17 -19.31 2.88 -3.54
N ASN A 18 -19.33 1.97 -2.57
CA ASN A 18 -20.05 2.15 -1.30
C ASN A 18 -19.21 1.88 -0.03
N ILE A 19 -17.93 1.51 -0.15
CA ILE A 19 -17.08 1.28 1.02
C ILE A 19 -16.43 2.59 1.44
N ASN A 20 -17.07 3.29 2.37
CA ASN A 20 -16.56 4.54 2.93
C ASN A 20 -15.73 4.28 4.19
N ARG A 21 -14.52 4.86 4.24
CA ARG A 21 -13.64 4.79 5.41
C ARG A 21 -14.19 5.65 6.53
N ARG A 22 -13.90 5.30 7.78
CA ARG A 22 -14.08 6.20 8.93
C ARG A 22 -13.21 7.46 8.70
N PRO A 23 -13.78 8.68 8.78
CA PRO A 23 -12.98 9.89 8.67
C PRO A 23 -11.88 9.94 9.74
N VAL A 24 -10.65 10.19 9.31
CA VAL A 24 -9.48 10.35 10.19
C VAL A 24 -8.91 11.75 9.94
N VAL A 25 -9.05 12.65 10.91
CA VAL A 25 -8.42 13.98 10.86
C VAL A 25 -6.91 13.86 11.02
N ASP A 26 -6.15 14.79 10.43
CA ASP A 26 -4.67 14.70 10.36
C ASP A 26 -4.01 14.50 11.73
N VAL A 27 -4.49 15.19 12.76
CA VAL A 27 -3.97 15.10 14.13
C VAL A 27 -4.19 13.71 14.78
N LYS A 28 -5.09 12.89 14.24
CA LYS A 28 -5.39 11.54 14.73
C LYS A 28 -4.79 10.43 13.87
N VAL A 29 -4.07 10.78 12.79
CA VAL A 29 -3.41 9.79 11.92
C VAL A 29 -2.35 8.97 12.68
N PRO A 30 -1.41 9.56 13.44
CA PRO A 30 -0.36 8.79 14.10
C PRO A 30 -0.90 7.85 15.18
N TRP A 31 -0.44 6.59 15.21
CA TRP A 31 -0.91 5.58 16.16
C TRP A 31 -0.67 5.96 17.63
N ASN A 32 0.41 6.68 17.92
CA ASN A 32 0.76 7.15 19.26
C ASN A 32 -0.18 8.23 19.81
N VAL A 33 -1.05 8.80 18.97
CA VAL A 33 -2.12 9.70 19.44
C VAL A 33 -3.27 8.83 19.90
N ASP A 34 -3.65 9.00 21.17
CA ASP A 34 -4.78 8.28 21.77
C ASP A 34 -6.07 8.54 20.99
N TRP A 35 -6.80 7.46 20.75
CA TRP A 35 -8.11 7.49 20.12
C TRP A 35 -8.86 6.20 20.46
N SER A 36 -9.31 6.11 21.71
CA SER A 36 -9.92 4.92 22.30
C SER A 36 -11.20 4.45 21.60
N ASP A 37 -11.99 5.36 21.02
CA ASP A 37 -13.21 5.07 20.26
C ASP A 37 -12.95 4.92 18.74
N TYR A 38 -11.69 4.81 18.31
CA TYR A 38 -11.36 4.57 16.91
C TYR A 38 -11.84 3.19 16.45
N ASP A 39 -12.93 3.19 15.71
CA ASP A 39 -13.57 2.00 15.15
C ASP A 39 -13.60 2.11 13.62
N PRO A 40 -12.53 1.67 12.92
CA PRO A 40 -12.48 1.70 11.46
C PRO A 40 -13.46 0.70 10.85
N ILE A 41 -13.93 0.97 9.63
CA ILE A 41 -14.76 0.00 8.89
C ILE A 41 -13.89 -1.20 8.47
N GLU A 42 -14.36 -2.42 8.70
CA GLU A 42 -13.70 -3.64 8.22
C GLU A 42 -14.10 -3.92 6.77
N TYR A 43 -13.11 -4.04 5.89
CA TYR A 43 -13.34 -4.46 4.50
C TYR A 43 -12.18 -5.28 3.94
N THR A 44 -12.53 -6.40 3.31
CA THR A 44 -11.66 -7.17 2.42
C THR A 44 -12.46 -7.55 1.19
N SER A 45 -11.90 -7.32 0.01
CA SER A 45 -12.59 -7.51 -1.26
C SER A 45 -12.94 -8.99 -1.49
N PRO A 46 -14.11 -9.30 -2.10
CA PRO A 46 -14.50 -10.68 -2.39
C PRO A 46 -13.45 -11.48 -3.18
N VAL A 47 -12.66 -10.84 -4.05
CA VAL A 47 -11.59 -11.52 -4.79
C VAL A 47 -10.45 -11.98 -3.86
N VAL A 48 -10.14 -11.20 -2.82
CA VAL A 48 -9.14 -11.57 -1.80
C VAL A 48 -9.71 -12.64 -0.87
N LEU A 49 -11.00 -12.53 -0.49
CA LEU A 49 -11.66 -13.50 0.39
C LEU A 49 -11.78 -14.90 -0.22
N LYS A 50 -11.77 -15.01 -1.55
CA LYS A 50 -11.68 -16.31 -2.26
C LYS A 50 -10.33 -17.01 -2.07
N ASN A 51 -9.38 -16.38 -1.36
CA ASN A 51 -8.05 -16.90 -1.05
C ASN A 51 -7.29 -17.41 -2.29
N PRO A 52 -7.11 -16.57 -3.32
CA PRO A 52 -6.27 -16.94 -4.48
C PRO A 52 -4.80 -17.13 -4.06
N PRO A 53 -3.95 -17.77 -4.89
CA PRO A 53 -2.56 -18.08 -4.52
C PRO A 53 -1.70 -16.87 -4.10
N TRP A 54 -2.05 -15.67 -4.54
CA TRP A 54 -1.37 -14.42 -4.18
C TRP A 54 -1.89 -13.75 -2.89
N ALA A 55 -2.97 -14.27 -2.30
CA ALA A 55 -3.54 -13.76 -1.06
C ALA A 55 -3.13 -14.63 0.14
N ASP A 56 -3.04 -14.01 1.30
CA ASP A 56 -2.92 -14.72 2.57
C ASP A 56 -4.28 -15.26 3.03
N ASP A 57 -4.23 -16.15 4.02
CA ASP A 57 -5.43 -16.54 4.77
C ASP A 57 -6.13 -15.33 5.40
N SER A 58 -7.45 -15.41 5.55
CA SER A 58 -8.24 -14.35 6.19
C SER A 58 -7.95 -14.22 7.68
N ASP A 59 -7.52 -15.30 8.34
CA ASP A 59 -7.06 -15.26 9.71
C ASP A 59 -5.56 -14.95 9.78
N ALA A 60 -5.24 -13.71 10.14
CA ALA A 60 -3.87 -13.25 10.32
C ALA A 60 -3.11 -14.04 11.41
N LYS A 61 -3.80 -14.74 12.31
CA LYS A 61 -3.16 -15.60 13.33
C LYS A 61 -2.46 -16.83 12.73
N LYS A 62 -2.79 -17.19 11.49
CA LYS A 62 -2.09 -18.27 10.76
C LYS A 62 -0.76 -17.82 10.17
N ILE A 63 -0.45 -16.52 10.19
CA ILE A 63 0.82 -15.97 9.72
C ILE A 63 1.77 -15.89 10.91
N GLN A 64 2.90 -16.59 10.79
CA GLN A 64 3.85 -16.74 11.89
C GLN A 64 4.95 -15.67 11.88
N HIS A 65 5.33 -15.19 10.70
CA HIS A 65 6.61 -14.51 10.47
C HIS A 65 6.43 -13.08 9.92
N PHE A 66 5.84 -12.17 10.69
CA PHE A 66 5.80 -10.76 10.33
C PHE A 66 7.16 -10.08 10.54
N ASN A 67 7.45 -9.02 9.76
CA ASN A 67 8.71 -8.27 9.80
C ASN A 67 9.96 -9.07 9.38
N GLU A 68 9.79 -10.18 8.67
CA GLU A 68 10.86 -11.03 8.17
C GLU A 68 10.45 -11.73 6.86
N ILE A 69 11.35 -12.53 6.27
CA ILE A 69 11.04 -13.32 5.08
C ILE A 69 10.35 -14.61 5.53
N ASP A 70 9.09 -14.79 5.12
CA ASP A 70 8.23 -15.92 5.43
C ASP A 70 8.16 -16.88 4.22
N GLY A 71 9.15 -17.77 4.12
CA GLY A 71 9.31 -18.66 2.97
C GLY A 71 9.58 -17.89 1.68
N LYS A 72 8.59 -17.82 0.78
CA LYS A 72 8.65 -17.09 -0.50
C LYS A 72 8.00 -15.70 -0.44
N ILE A 73 7.51 -15.31 0.74
CA ILE A 73 6.80 -14.05 0.93
C ILE A 73 7.72 -13.16 1.77
N ASP A 74 8.23 -12.10 1.15
CA ASP A 74 8.88 -11.04 1.92
C ASP A 74 7.81 -10.25 2.68
N ARG A 75 7.85 -10.33 4.02
CA ARG A 75 6.98 -9.56 4.92
C ARG A 75 7.77 -8.45 5.62
N THR A 76 8.99 -8.14 5.18
CA THR A 76 9.74 -6.99 5.67
C THR A 76 9.18 -5.70 5.08
N SER A 77 9.43 -4.57 5.74
CA SER A 77 9.04 -3.26 5.23
C SER A 77 10.27 -2.41 5.00
N ALA A 78 10.31 -1.72 3.85
CA ALA A 78 11.32 -0.72 3.56
C ALA A 78 11.26 0.49 4.52
N MET A 79 10.21 0.61 5.33
CA MET A 79 10.06 1.62 6.38
C MET A 79 10.56 1.14 7.76
N GLY A 80 11.20 -0.02 7.84
CA GLY A 80 11.57 -0.67 9.10
C GLY A 80 10.43 -1.50 9.69
N LYS A 81 10.60 -1.97 10.93
CA LYS A 81 9.63 -2.85 11.58
C LYS A 81 8.30 -2.12 11.80
N TYR A 82 7.20 -2.79 11.48
CA TYR A 82 5.85 -2.34 11.78
C TYR A 82 5.28 -3.09 12.99
N GLU A 83 4.44 -2.41 13.74
CA GLU A 83 3.77 -2.98 14.91
C GLU A 83 2.71 -3.99 14.50
N ILE A 84 2.53 -5.02 15.34
CA ILE A 84 1.46 -6.00 15.22
C ILE A 84 0.47 -5.72 16.35
N ASP A 85 -0.81 -5.55 16.01
CA ASP A 85 -1.86 -5.42 17.00
C ASP A 85 -2.02 -6.74 17.77
N GLU A 86 -1.78 -6.71 19.07
CA GLU A 86 -1.75 -7.91 19.93
C GLU A 86 -3.09 -8.64 19.99
N LYS A 87 -4.22 -7.92 19.83
CA LYS A 87 -5.56 -8.50 19.93
C LYS A 87 -5.94 -9.28 18.67
N THR A 88 -5.61 -8.72 17.51
CA THR A 88 -6.03 -9.24 16.21
C THR A 88 -4.92 -9.99 15.47
N ASN A 89 -3.67 -9.89 15.93
CA ASN A 89 -2.45 -10.36 15.23
C ASN A 89 -2.28 -9.73 13.84
N ARG A 90 -2.81 -8.51 13.62
CA ARG A 90 -2.78 -7.84 12.32
C ARG A 90 -1.70 -6.73 12.30
N PRO A 91 -0.99 -6.54 11.18
CA PRO A 91 -0.06 -5.42 11.03
C PRO A 91 -0.74 -4.05 11.08
N ASN A 92 -0.17 -3.13 11.85
CA ASN A 92 -0.51 -1.71 11.79
C ASN A 92 0.26 -1.04 10.65
N ASN A 93 -0.42 -0.19 9.88
CA ASN A 93 0.22 0.59 8.83
C ASN A 93 1.29 1.52 9.46
N PRO A 94 2.57 1.44 9.07
CA PRO A 94 3.63 2.26 9.66
C PRO A 94 3.44 3.77 9.45
N GLN A 95 2.53 4.19 8.56
CA GLN A 95 2.20 5.60 8.33
C GLN A 95 0.97 6.11 9.09
N GLY A 96 0.26 5.24 9.81
CA GLY A 96 -0.86 5.64 10.67
C GLY A 96 -2.24 5.13 10.23
N ARG A 97 -3.26 5.65 10.90
CA ARG A 97 -4.67 5.29 10.75
C ARG A 97 -5.22 5.71 9.38
N THR A 98 -5.92 4.79 8.73
CA THR A 98 -6.54 5.00 7.40
C THR A 98 -8.06 5.10 7.43
N GLY A 99 -8.70 4.78 8.57
CA GLY A 99 -10.15 4.67 8.68
C GLY A 99 -10.75 3.36 8.16
N LEU A 100 -9.93 2.38 7.77
CA LEU A 100 -10.38 1.07 7.29
C LEU A 100 -9.43 -0.03 7.77
N SER A 101 -10.00 -1.09 8.31
CA SER A 101 -9.32 -2.33 8.69
C SER A 101 -9.61 -3.45 7.68
N GLY A 102 -8.94 -4.59 7.83
CA GLY A 102 -8.90 -5.62 6.80
C GLY A 102 -7.87 -5.29 5.71
N ARG A 103 -7.93 -6.00 4.59
CA ARG A 103 -6.92 -5.88 3.51
C ARG A 103 -7.40 -5.06 2.30
N GLY A 104 -8.69 -4.78 2.22
CA GLY A 104 -9.29 -4.23 1.00
C GLY A 104 -8.98 -5.12 -0.20
N LEU A 105 -8.35 -4.57 -1.24
CA LEU A 105 -7.92 -5.31 -2.44
C LEU A 105 -6.52 -5.95 -2.33
N LEU A 106 -5.79 -5.72 -1.24
CA LEU A 106 -4.44 -6.26 -1.08
C LEU A 106 -4.48 -7.74 -0.67
N GLY A 107 -3.54 -8.53 -1.19
CA GLY A 107 -3.49 -9.97 -0.92
C GLY A 107 -2.86 -10.28 0.44
N ARG A 108 -1.77 -9.58 0.75
CA ARG A 108 -0.94 -9.86 1.94
C ARG A 108 -1.36 -9.01 3.12
N TRP A 109 -1.29 -9.59 4.32
CA TRP A 109 -1.32 -8.80 5.56
C TRP A 109 0.03 -8.07 5.72
N GLY A 110 -0.03 -6.76 5.94
CA GLY A 110 1.16 -5.91 6.04
C GLY A 110 1.64 -5.42 4.67
N PRO A 111 2.96 -5.40 4.39
CA PRO A 111 3.50 -4.88 3.14
C PRO A 111 3.07 -5.72 1.93
N ASN A 112 2.76 -5.04 0.83
CA ASN A 112 2.50 -5.66 -0.48
C ASN A 112 3.48 -5.01 -1.47
N HIS A 113 4.55 -5.74 -1.80
CA HIS A 113 5.67 -5.18 -2.55
C HIS A 113 5.35 -5.00 -4.04
N ALA A 114 5.86 -3.92 -4.61
CA ALA A 114 5.82 -3.62 -6.02
C ALA A 114 7.21 -3.12 -6.47
N GLY A 115 7.54 -3.33 -7.74
CA GLY A 115 8.75 -2.81 -8.36
C GLY A 115 8.40 -1.86 -9.49
N ASP A 116 9.03 -0.68 -9.50
CA ASP A 116 8.88 0.34 -10.55
C ASP A 116 10.23 0.55 -11.26
N PRO A 117 10.48 -0.11 -12.40
CA PRO A 117 11.71 0.10 -13.15
C PRO A 117 11.69 1.47 -13.83
N ILE A 118 12.76 2.25 -13.61
CA ILE A 118 12.96 3.55 -14.25
C ILE A 118 14.11 3.44 -15.25
N VAL A 119 13.76 3.22 -16.52
CA VAL A 119 14.74 3.22 -17.62
C VAL A 119 14.92 4.65 -18.10
N THR A 120 16.17 5.11 -18.15
CA THR A 120 16.50 6.49 -18.49
C THR A 120 17.46 6.55 -19.68
N ARG A 121 17.36 7.62 -20.48
CA ARG A 121 18.38 8.00 -21.47
C ARG A 121 18.48 9.52 -21.58
N TRP A 122 19.59 10.03 -22.07
CA TRP A 122 19.70 11.44 -22.41
C TRP A 122 18.94 11.73 -23.70
N ALA A 123 18.23 12.86 -23.76
CA ALA A 123 17.69 13.36 -25.02
C ALA A 123 18.85 13.77 -25.95
N GLU A 124 18.71 13.50 -27.25
CA GLU A 124 19.73 13.83 -28.26
C GLU A 124 19.77 15.32 -28.60
N ASN A 125 18.75 16.09 -28.22
CA ASN A 125 18.65 17.51 -28.55
C ASN A 125 19.46 18.35 -27.57
N GLU A 126 20.30 19.23 -28.12
CA GLU A 126 20.92 20.35 -27.42
C GLU A 126 19.83 21.37 -27.10
N HIS A 127 19.14 21.20 -25.97
CA HIS A 127 18.46 22.35 -25.37
C HIS A 127 19.54 23.37 -25.01
N ASP A 128 19.31 24.64 -25.35
CA ASP A 128 20.17 25.81 -25.09
C ASP A 128 20.26 26.15 -23.58
N ASP A 129 20.05 25.15 -22.73
CA ASP A 129 19.97 25.23 -21.30
C ASP A 129 21.20 24.51 -20.72
N LYS A 130 21.78 25.01 -19.63
CA LYS A 130 23.01 24.45 -19.01
C LYS A 130 22.83 23.03 -18.45
N LYS A 131 21.67 22.40 -18.65
CA LYS A 131 21.30 21.09 -18.10
C LYS A 131 20.83 20.16 -19.21
N LYS A 132 21.36 18.94 -19.21
CA LYS A 132 20.91 17.85 -20.10
C LYS A 132 19.48 17.44 -19.76
N VAL A 133 18.68 17.15 -20.77
CA VAL A 133 17.30 16.63 -20.62
C VAL A 133 17.34 15.11 -20.48
N LEU A 134 16.73 14.59 -19.41
CA LEU A 134 16.58 13.15 -19.18
C LEU A 134 15.22 12.67 -19.71
N GLN A 135 15.23 11.61 -20.50
CA GLN A 135 14.04 10.91 -20.96
C GLN A 135 13.85 9.63 -20.14
N ILE A 136 12.60 9.29 -19.87
CA ILE A 136 12.22 8.05 -19.18
C ILE A 136 11.16 7.32 -19.99
N ILE A 137 11.09 6.00 -19.80
CA ILE A 137 10.02 5.19 -20.39
C ILE A 137 8.78 5.27 -19.48
N LEU A 138 7.65 5.63 -20.07
CA LEU A 138 6.33 5.61 -19.44
C LEU A 138 5.38 4.71 -20.24
N ILE A 139 4.37 4.18 -19.55
CA ILE A 139 3.24 3.50 -20.16
C ILE A 139 1.96 4.32 -19.96
N CYS A 140 1.00 4.20 -20.87
CA CYS A 140 -0.36 4.68 -20.64
C CYS A 140 -1.20 3.50 -20.16
N ARG A 141 -1.74 3.58 -18.94
CA ARG A 141 -2.54 2.50 -18.37
C ARG A 141 -3.89 2.43 -19.07
N LYS A 142 -4.30 1.23 -19.47
CA LYS A 142 -5.59 1.02 -20.16
C LYS A 142 -6.82 1.31 -19.28
N ASP A 143 -6.69 1.11 -17.97
CA ASP A 143 -7.79 1.22 -17.01
C ASP A 143 -8.15 2.67 -16.62
N THR A 144 -7.16 3.56 -16.66
CA THR A 144 -7.27 4.94 -16.15
C THR A 144 -6.91 5.99 -17.19
N GLY A 145 -6.20 5.62 -18.27
CA GLY A 145 -5.65 6.55 -19.25
C GLY A 145 -4.47 7.38 -18.73
N GLU A 146 -4.01 7.11 -17.51
CA GLU A 146 -2.90 7.84 -16.88
C GLU A 146 -1.55 7.33 -17.38
N LEU A 147 -0.58 8.25 -17.50
CA LEU A 147 0.83 7.90 -17.67
C LEU A 147 1.39 7.38 -16.34
N ALA A 148 2.10 6.26 -16.39
CA ALA A 148 2.68 5.62 -15.23
C ALA A 148 4.06 5.02 -15.55
N LEU A 149 4.85 4.76 -14.50
CA LEU A 149 6.02 3.89 -14.61
C LEU A 149 5.57 2.47 -14.97
N PRO A 150 6.37 1.71 -15.74
CA PRO A 150 6.05 0.33 -16.13
C PRO A 150 6.31 -0.67 -14.98
N GLY A 151 5.71 -0.41 -13.81
CA GLY A 151 5.85 -1.23 -12.63
C GLY A 151 4.81 -2.34 -12.50
N GLY A 152 4.95 -3.13 -11.44
CA GLY A 152 4.06 -4.25 -11.13
C GLY A 152 4.25 -4.78 -9.71
N MET A 153 3.31 -5.62 -9.28
CA MET A 153 3.42 -6.32 -8.00
C MET A 153 4.56 -7.35 -8.05
N VAL A 154 5.23 -7.57 -6.93
CA VAL A 154 6.22 -8.64 -6.79
C VAL A 154 5.48 -9.97 -6.57
N ASP A 155 5.78 -10.96 -7.41
CA ASP A 155 5.28 -12.32 -7.24
C ASP A 155 6.06 -13.06 -6.13
N ALA A 156 5.43 -14.10 -5.56
CA ALA A 156 6.12 -14.98 -4.62
C ALA A 156 7.25 -15.73 -5.35
N GLY A 157 8.47 -15.63 -4.84
CA GLY A 157 9.69 -16.13 -5.50
C GLY A 157 10.72 -16.59 -4.50
#